data_AF-A0A7W7KB26-F1
#
_entry.id   AF-A0A7W7KB26-F1
#
_cell.length_a   1.000
_cell.length_b   1.000
_cell.length_c   1.000
_cell.angle_alpha   90.00
_cell.angle_beta   90.00
_cell.angle_gamma   90.00
#
_symmetry.space_group_name_H-M   'P 1'
#
loop_
_entity.id
_entity.type
_entity.pdbx_description
1 polymer ?
#
loop_
_entity_poly.entity_id
_entity_poly.type
_entity_poly.pdbx_seq_one_letter_code
_entity_poly.pdbx_strand_id
1 'polypeptide(L)' 'MTKVVVRKFGRLNTGQSGTVTQKRVWDAGSGQFTTVRTIDAQSKTLSEDLNYVFSKNVAKARRENKAVAGVLDRAPTKP' A
#
# COMPACT_ATOMS: atom_id res chain seq x y z
N MET A 1 9.17 -10.98 24.37
CA MET A 1 8.66 -11.87 23.30
C MET A 1 7.43 -11.22 22.69
N THR A 2 7.53 -10.69 21.47
CA THR A 2 6.44 -9.91 20.85
C THR A 2 5.53 -10.84 20.06
N LYS A 3 4.26 -10.94 20.47
CA LYS A 3 3.27 -11.80 19.82
C LYS A 3 2.70 -11.10 18.59
N VAL A 4 3.16 -11.49 17.41
CA VAL A 4 2.61 -11.00 16.13
C VAL A 4 1.42 -11.87 15.76
N VAL A 5 0.21 -11.33 15.86
CA VAL A 5 -1.01 -11.99 15.42
C VAL A 5 -1.32 -11.55 13.99
N VAL A 6 -1.06 -12.43 13.02
CA VAL A 6 -1.45 -12.21 11.62
C VAL A 6 -2.86 -12.72 11.43
N ARG A 7 -3.85 -11.83 11.57
CA ARG A 7 -5.26 -12.16 11.29
C ARG A 7 -5.51 -12.06 9.79
N LYS A 8 -6.11 -13.10 9.20
CA LYS A 8 -6.47 -13.13 7.77
C LYS A 8 -7.74 -12.30 7.58
N PHE A 9 -7.59 -11.06 7.11
CA PHE A 9 -8.72 -10.17 6.88
C PHE A 9 -9.29 -10.38 5.47
N GLY A 10 -10.55 -10.83 5.41
CA GLY A 10 -11.33 -10.95 4.18
C GLY A 10 -11.61 -9.57 3.56
N ARG A 11 -11.86 -9.55 2.24
CA ARG A 11 -12.06 -8.34 1.44
C ARG A 11 -13.29 -7.57 1.90
N LEU A 12 -13.10 -6.48 2.63
CA LEU A 12 -14.12 -5.46 2.82
C LEU A 12 -14.02 -4.45 1.68
N ASN A 13 -15.01 -4.49 0.79
CA ASN A 13 -15.30 -3.42 -0.15
C ASN A 13 -15.90 -2.25 0.63
N THR A 14 -15.07 -1.39 1.21
CA THR A 14 -15.51 -0.11 1.79
C THR A 14 -14.86 1.02 1.00
N GLY A 15 -15.68 1.66 0.16
CA GLY A 15 -15.29 2.67 -0.82
C GLY A 15 -14.74 3.99 -0.26
N GLN A 16 -14.59 4.15 1.05
CA GLN A 16 -13.92 5.29 1.68
C GLN A 16 -13.26 4.80 2.98
N SER A 17 -11.94 4.59 2.95
CA SER A 17 -11.16 4.49 4.19
C SER A 17 -11.15 5.88 4.80
N GLY A 18 -11.90 6.07 5.89
CA GLY A 18 -12.04 7.37 6.54
C GLY A 18 -10.68 7.91 6.95
N THR A 19 -10.43 9.20 6.74
CA THR A 19 -9.19 9.94 7.08
C THR A 19 -7.97 9.82 6.16
N VAL A 20 -7.87 8.83 5.26
CA VAL A 20 -6.75 8.80 4.30
C VAL A 20 -6.90 9.92 3.28
N THR A 21 -5.97 10.85 3.27
CA THR A 21 -5.92 11.95 2.31
C THR A 21 -4.99 11.63 1.14
N GLN A 22 -5.29 12.18 -0.03
CA GLN A 22 -4.52 11.96 -1.24
C GLN A 22 -4.05 13.29 -1.81
N LYS A 23 -2.76 13.41 -2.09
CA LYS A 23 -2.18 14.57 -2.79
C LYS A 23 -1.36 14.11 -3.99
N ARG A 24 -1.57 14.76 -5.12
CA ARG A 24 -0.73 14.58 -6.30
C ARG A 24 0.44 15.55 -6.20
N VAL A 25 1.67 15.03 -6.23
CA VAL A 25 2.91 15.80 -6.05
C VAL A 25 3.77 15.58 -7.28
N TRP A 26 4.41 16.65 -7.75
CA TRP A 26 5.42 16.55 -8.80
C TRP A 26 6.70 15.98 -8.21
N ASP A 27 7.16 14.84 -8.73
CA ASP A 27 8.44 14.28 -8.35
C ASP A 27 9.53 14.79 -9.31
N ALA A 28 10.41 15.63 -8.79
CA ALA A 28 11.50 16.22 -9.56
C ALA A 28 12.54 15.17 -10.02
N GLY A 29 12.65 14.03 -9.33
CA GLY A 29 13.59 12.97 -9.70
C GLY A 29 13.12 12.14 -10.90
N SER A 30 11.86 11.74 -10.93
CA SER A 30 11.28 10.97 -12.04
C SER A 30 10.66 11.81 -13.15
N GLY A 31 10.43 13.12 -12.92
CA GLY A 31 9.72 14.00 -13.85
C GLY A 31 8.25 13.60 -14.03
N GLN A 32 7.67 12.91 -13.04
CA GLN A 32 6.29 12.42 -13.09
C GLN A 32 5.49 12.89 -11.88
N PHE A 33 4.18 12.97 -12.05
CA PHE A 33 3.28 13.18 -10.92
C PHE A 33 3.09 11.89 -10.13
N THR A 34 3.46 11.90 -8.86
CA THR A 34 3.24 10.81 -7.93
C THR A 34 2.04 11.10 -7.03
N THR A 35 1.27 10.05 -6.73
CA THR A 35 0.18 10.14 -5.76
C THR A 35 0.69 9.76 -4.37
N VAL A 36 0.72 10.73 -3.47
CA VAL A 36 1.04 10.53 -2.04
C VAL A 36 -0.25 10.32 -1.26
N ARG A 37 -0.28 9.30 -0.41
CA ARG A 37 -1.36 9.05 0.53
C ARG A 37 -0.87 9.30 1.94
N THR A 38 -1.60 10.11 2.70
CA THR A 38 -1.28 10.51 4.06
C THR A 38 -2.32 9.95 5.01
N ILE A 39 -1.83 9.42 6.13
CA ILE A 39 -2.64 8.84 7.21
C ILE A 39 -2.47 9.73 8.41
N ASP A 40 -3.58 10.07 9.07
CA ASP A 40 -3.55 10.71 10.38
C ASP A 40 -3.27 9.66 11.46
N ALA A 41 -2.21 9.86 12.25
CA ALA A 41 -1.86 8.96 13.35
C ALA A 41 -2.91 8.94 14.46
N GLN A 42 -3.76 9.97 14.57
CA GLN A 42 -4.87 10.04 15.52
C GLN A 42 -6.20 9.56 14.91
N SER A 43 -6.16 8.96 13.72
CA SER A 43 -7.35 8.39 13.08
C SER A 43 -8.01 7.33 13.98
N LYS A 44 -9.33 7.43 14.14
CA LYS A 44 -10.15 6.40 14.79
C LYS A 44 -10.17 5.08 14.01
N THR A 45 -9.80 5.11 12.74
CA THR A 45 -9.75 3.97 11.81
C THR A 45 -8.33 3.67 11.33
N LEU A 46 -7.31 4.01 12.16
CA LEU A 46 -5.90 3.88 11.79
C LEU A 46 -5.53 2.48 11.27
N SER A 47 -6.12 1.42 11.82
CA SER A 47 -5.85 0.05 11.38
C SER A 47 -6.36 -0.20 9.95
N GLU A 48 -7.58 0.22 9.65
CA GLU A 48 -8.17 0.15 8.31
C GLU A 48 -7.40 1.02 7.32
N ASP A 49 -6.95 2.21 7.75
CA ASP A 49 -6.21 3.16 6.92
C ASP A 49 -4.82 2.65 6.54
N LEU A 50 -4.12 2.05 7.51
CA LEU A 50 -2.85 1.37 7.26
C LEU A 50 -3.02 0.21 6.29
N ASN A 51 -4.05 -0.63 6.49
CA ASN A 51 -4.34 -1.73 5.58
C ASN A 51 -4.66 -1.23 4.17
N TYR A 52 -5.46 -0.16 4.06
CA TYR A 52 -5.80 0.46 2.80
C TYR A 52 -4.55 0.95 2.06
N VAL A 53 -3.70 1.76 2.69
CA VAL A 53 -2.48 2.30 2.05
C VAL A 53 -1.50 1.18 1.70
N PHE A 54 -1.31 0.21 2.59
CA PHE A 54 -0.46 -0.95 2.33
C PHE A 54 -0.94 -1.73 1.10
N SER A 55 -2.25 -2.01 1.00
CA SER A 55 -2.82 -2.73 -0.15
C SER A 55 -2.60 -2.00 -1.48
N LYS A 56 -2.69 -0.67 -1.49
CA LYS A 56 -2.42 0.15 -2.69
C LYS A 56 -0.94 0.13 -3.08
N ASN A 57 -0.04 0.16 -2.10
CA ASN A 57 1.40 0.08 -2.34
C ASN A 57 1.80 -1.29 -2.89
N VAL A 58 1.29 -2.38 -2.31
CA VAL A 58 1.53 -3.74 -2.82
C VAL A 58 0.97 -3.90 -4.24
N ALA A 59 -0.23 -3.38 -4.51
CA ALA A 59 -0.78 -3.42 -5.87
C ALA A 59 0.07 -2.63 -6.88
N LYS A 60 0.68 -1.50 -6.47
CA LYS A 60 1.63 -0.76 -7.31
C LYS A 60 2.90 -1.58 -7.55
N ALA A 61 3.53 -2.09 -6.49
CA ALA A 61 4.74 -2.90 -6.57
C ALA A 61 4.56 -4.13 -7.46
N ARG A 62 3.41 -4.82 -7.38
CA ARG A 62 3.09 -5.94 -8.26
C ARG A 62 3.03 -5.55 -9.74
N ARG A 63 2.44 -4.40 -10.06
CA ARG A 63 2.40 -3.91 -11.45
C ARG A 63 3.80 -3.56 -11.96
N GLU A 64 4.61 -2.93 -11.11
CA GLU A 64 6.00 -2.58 -11.43
C GLU A 64 6.85 -3.84 -11.62
N ASN A 65 6.73 -4.82 -10.72
CA ASN A 65 7.38 -6.12 -10.85
C ASN A 65 6.98 -6.82 -12.15
N LYS A 66 5.70 -6.80 -12.52
CA LYS A 66 5.26 -7.38 -13.79
C LYS A 66 5.89 -6.66 -14.99
N ALA A 67 6.00 -5.33 -14.94
CA ALA A 67 6.61 -4.56 -16.02
C ALA A 67 8.11 -4.88 -16.18
N VAL A 68 8.82 -5.08 -15.08
CA VAL A 68 10.28 -5.31 -15.08
C VAL A 68 10.66 -6.78 -15.23
N ALA A 69 9.99 -7.67 -14.51
CA ALA A 69 10.33 -9.09 -14.40
C ALA A 69 9.34 -10.02 -15.13
N GLY A 70 8.29 -9.51 -15.76
CA GLY A 70 7.25 -10.30 -16.45
C GLY A 70 6.27 -11.02 -15.51
N VAL A 71 6.55 -11.04 -14.20
CA VAL A 71 5.75 -11.72 -13.17
C VAL A 71 5.34 -10.77 -12.05
N LEU A 72 4.15 -10.96 -11.47
CA LEU A 72 3.60 -10.08 -10.44
C LEU A 72 4.34 -10.20 -9.09
N ASP A 73 4.66 -11.44 -8.70
CA ASP A 73 5.31 -11.76 -7.44
C ASP A 73 6.61 -12.54 -7.76
N ARG A 74 7.77 -12.04 -7.31
CA ARG A 74 9.04 -12.78 -7.35
C ARG A 74 9.35 -13.24 -5.93
N ALA A 75 9.21 -14.54 -5.66
CA ALA A 75 9.74 -15.11 -4.44
C ALA A 75 11.28 -15.04 -4.49
N PRO A 76 11.97 -14.71 -3.39
CA PRO A 76 13.42 -14.81 -3.36
C PRO A 76 13.80 -16.26 -3.66
N THR A 77 14.78 -16.46 -4.54
CA THR A 77 15.38 -17.78 -4.75
C THR A 77 15.97 -18.21 -3.43
N LYS A 78 15.47 -19.33 -2.89
CA LYS A 78 16.00 -19.92 -1.66
C LYS A 78 17.50 -20.19 -1.89
N PRO A 79 18.39 -19.73 -0.99
CA PRO A 79 19.80 -20.04 -1.07
C PRO A 79 20.06 -21.55 -0.93
#